data_AF-A0AB73A9Y8-F1
#
_entry.id   AF-A0AB73A9Y8-F1
#
_cell.length_a   1.000
_cell.length_b   1.000
_cell.length_c   1.000
_cell.angle_alpha   90.00
_cell.angle_beta   90.00
_cell.angle_gamma   90.00
#
_symmetry.space_group_name_H-M   'P 1'
#
loop_
_entity.id
_entity.type
_entity.pdbx_description
1 polymer ?
#
loop_
_entity_poly.entity_id
_entity_poly.type
_entity_poly.pdbx_seq_one_letter_code
_entity_poly.pdbx_strand_id
1 'polypeptide(L)'
;MDKEIKQLQNSVNWILQQLEIHFDGTPQQAHVDATSMNAGFCTPEIAMNARGIALKENELNKEYPSIYDVPPGFYATTNQWYDNGQVTMFSSGSIMMLGVMQEHNERKLIWISDGYGGNIYIARTHGADNGYNSPGFRKMLTTFTLFEGEKSGKDTTIDLKDSMKHYTSMRIHIAGWGGQVYEANNVTAPVIMFTNLYDDAGGMEMYELKLERVTDTRYKIARSATAAITSAMNYHQDENAGIKITKIEGVK
;
A
#
# COMPACT_ATOMS: atom_id res chain seq x y z
N MET A 1 -24.40 -28.95 -56.27
CA MET A 1 -24.54 -27.56 -56.76
C MET A 1 -25.69 -26.81 -56.10
N ASP A 2 -26.96 -26.95 -56.49
CA ASP A 2 -28.05 -26.09 -55.93
C ASP A 2 -28.27 -26.21 -54.41
N LYS A 3 -28.07 -27.40 -53.84
CA LYS A 3 -28.17 -27.64 -52.40
C LYS A 3 -27.01 -27.01 -51.62
N GLU A 4 -25.81 -27.04 -52.18
CA GLU A 4 -24.60 -26.44 -51.59
C GLU A 4 -24.62 -24.93 -51.69
N ILE A 5 -25.12 -24.38 -52.81
CA ILE A 5 -25.33 -22.94 -53.00
C ILE A 5 -26.36 -22.41 -51.99
N LYS A 6 -27.46 -23.14 -51.76
CA LYS A 6 -28.45 -22.78 -50.72
C LYS A 6 -27.88 -22.86 -49.31
N GLN A 7 -27.05 -23.85 -49.00
CA GLN A 7 -26.38 -23.92 -47.69
C GLN A 7 -25.40 -22.76 -47.51
N LEU A 8 -24.63 -22.42 -48.54
CA LEU A 8 -23.71 -21.27 -48.50
C LEU A 8 -24.48 -19.96 -48.31
N GLN A 9 -25.57 -19.75 -49.05
CA GLN A 9 -26.42 -18.56 -48.90
C GLN A 9 -27.05 -18.48 -47.51
N ASN A 10 -27.50 -19.59 -46.94
CA ASN A 10 -28.01 -19.62 -45.58
C ASN A 10 -26.92 -19.32 -44.54
N SER A 11 -25.71 -19.85 -44.72
CA SER A 11 -24.57 -19.55 -43.84
C SER A 11 -24.14 -18.09 -43.95
N VAL A 12 -24.10 -17.53 -45.17
CA VAL A 12 -23.77 -16.12 -45.39
C VAL A 12 -24.84 -15.21 -44.80
N ASN A 13 -26.12 -15.49 -45.00
CA ASN A 13 -27.22 -14.70 -44.42
C ASN A 13 -27.26 -14.83 -42.89
N TRP A 14 -26.93 -15.99 -42.34
CA TRP A 14 -26.79 -16.17 -40.89
C TRP A 14 -25.63 -15.35 -40.35
N ILE A 15 -24.46 -15.37 -41.00
CA ILE A 15 -23.31 -14.54 -40.63
C ILE A 15 -23.66 -13.05 -40.73
N LEU A 16 -24.36 -12.63 -41.79
CA LEU A 16 -24.78 -11.24 -41.97
C LEU A 16 -25.80 -10.82 -40.91
N GLN A 17 -26.76 -11.66 -40.53
CA GLN A 17 -27.66 -11.40 -39.39
C GLN A 17 -26.90 -11.30 -38.07
N GLN A 18 -25.91 -12.17 -37.83
CA GLN A 18 -25.07 -12.06 -36.65
C GLN A 18 -24.30 -10.72 -36.67
N LEU A 19 -23.75 -10.32 -37.82
CA LEU A 19 -23.02 -9.05 -37.98
C LEU A 19 -23.93 -7.83 -37.84
N GLU A 20 -25.15 -7.85 -38.37
CA GLU A 20 -26.10 -6.74 -38.31
C GLU A 20 -26.59 -6.50 -36.87
N ILE A 21 -26.82 -7.57 -36.10
CA ILE A 21 -27.05 -7.51 -34.64
C ILE A 21 -25.79 -7.00 -33.90
N HIS A 22 -24.59 -7.20 -34.47
CA HIS A 22 -23.30 -6.77 -33.90
C HIS A 22 -22.87 -5.34 -34.28
N PHE A 23 -23.45 -4.73 -35.32
CA PHE A 23 -23.08 -3.39 -35.81
C PHE A 23 -24.10 -2.29 -35.51
N ASP A 24 -25.28 -2.62 -35.00
CA ASP A 24 -26.30 -1.62 -34.63
C ASP A 24 -26.12 -1.06 -33.19
N GLY A 25 -24.89 -1.12 -32.69
CA GLY A 25 -24.46 -0.39 -31.50
C GLY A 25 -24.01 0.99 -31.92
N THR A 26 -24.71 2.04 -31.48
CA THR A 26 -24.25 3.42 -31.64
C THR A 26 -22.78 3.55 -31.19
N PRO A 27 -21.98 4.49 -31.76
CA PRO A 27 -20.56 4.65 -31.43
C PRO A 27 -20.24 4.79 -29.93
N GLN A 28 -21.25 5.11 -29.11
CA GLN A 28 -21.16 5.18 -27.65
C GLN A 28 -21.21 3.81 -26.93
N GLN A 29 -21.55 2.70 -27.61
CA GLN A 29 -21.84 1.40 -26.96
C GLN A 29 -20.97 0.22 -27.43
N ALA A 30 -20.07 0.43 -28.40
CA ALA A 30 -19.23 -0.64 -28.97
C ALA A 30 -18.05 -1.12 -28.08
N HIS A 31 -17.90 -0.56 -26.87
CA HIS A 31 -16.72 -0.78 -26.00
C HIS A 31 -17.06 -1.12 -24.54
N VAL A 32 -18.27 -1.62 -24.27
CA VAL A 32 -18.68 -2.01 -22.90
C VAL A 32 -18.33 -3.47 -22.66
N ASP A 33 -17.81 -3.78 -21.47
CA ASP A 33 -17.54 -5.15 -21.00
C ASP A 33 -18.71 -6.09 -21.27
N ALA A 34 -18.40 -7.34 -21.64
CA ALA A 34 -19.40 -8.38 -21.81
C ALA A 34 -20.09 -8.67 -20.47
N THR A 35 -21.37 -8.36 -20.39
CA THR A 35 -22.26 -8.71 -19.27
C THR A 35 -23.17 -9.85 -19.66
N SER A 36 -23.96 -10.38 -18.72
CA SER A 36 -24.97 -11.41 -19.01
C SER A 36 -26.09 -10.95 -19.99
N MET A 37 -26.07 -9.70 -20.46
CA MET A 37 -27.07 -9.13 -21.37
C MET A 37 -26.48 -8.51 -22.66
N ASN A 38 -25.16 -8.57 -22.90
CA ASN A 38 -24.56 -8.15 -24.18
C ASN A 38 -23.34 -9.00 -24.56
N ALA A 39 -23.28 -9.44 -25.82
CA ALA A 39 -22.06 -9.98 -26.42
C ALA A 39 -21.28 -8.82 -27.07
N GLY A 40 -20.83 -7.86 -26.25
CA GLY A 40 -20.05 -6.71 -26.74
C GLY A 40 -18.67 -7.16 -27.23
N PHE A 41 -18.21 -6.60 -28.36
CA PHE A 41 -16.84 -6.79 -28.80
C PHE A 41 -15.87 -6.30 -27.71
N CYS A 42 -14.97 -7.18 -27.30
CA CYS A 42 -13.90 -6.87 -26.37
C CYS A 42 -12.65 -6.54 -27.20
N THR A 43 -12.18 -5.30 -27.18
CA THR A 43 -10.90 -4.98 -27.83
C THR A 43 -9.77 -5.76 -27.14
N PRO A 44 -8.62 -6.03 -27.79
CA PRO A 44 -7.49 -6.67 -27.15
C PRO A 44 -7.11 -6.02 -25.81
N GLU A 45 -7.26 -4.70 -25.72
CA GLU A 45 -7.01 -3.91 -24.51
C GLU A 45 -8.02 -4.22 -23.39
N ILE A 46 -9.32 -4.27 -23.72
CA ILE A 46 -10.38 -4.66 -22.77
C ILE A 46 -10.17 -6.12 -22.34
N ALA A 47 -9.77 -7.00 -23.26
CA ALA A 47 -9.54 -8.42 -22.98
C ALA A 47 -8.31 -8.64 -22.10
N MET A 48 -7.25 -7.84 -22.29
CA MET A 48 -6.06 -7.84 -21.45
C MET A 48 -6.41 -7.37 -20.03
N ASN A 49 -7.12 -6.25 -19.90
CA ASN A 49 -7.58 -5.74 -18.61
C ASN A 49 -8.46 -6.76 -17.87
N ALA A 50 -9.41 -7.39 -18.56
CA ALA A 50 -10.28 -8.43 -17.99
C ALA A 50 -9.50 -9.68 -17.53
N ARG A 51 -8.35 -9.98 -18.16
CA ARG A 51 -7.44 -11.06 -17.78
C ARG A 51 -6.40 -10.65 -16.72
N GLY A 52 -6.46 -9.42 -16.23
CA GLY A 52 -5.50 -8.87 -15.26
C GLY A 52 -4.12 -8.58 -15.87
N ILE A 53 -4.03 -8.40 -17.18
CA ILE A 53 -2.80 -8.02 -17.89
C ILE A 53 -2.86 -6.53 -18.17
N ALA A 54 -1.86 -5.80 -17.67
CA ALA A 54 -1.80 -4.36 -17.82
C ALA A 54 -1.44 -3.93 -19.25
N LEU A 55 -2.06 -2.84 -19.71
CA LEU A 55 -1.77 -2.20 -21.00
C LEU A 55 -0.42 -1.51 -20.94
N LYS A 56 0.48 -1.85 -21.87
CA LYS A 56 1.80 -1.24 -21.93
C LYS A 56 1.71 0.11 -22.66
N GLU A 57 1.83 1.20 -21.91
CA GLU A 57 1.90 2.56 -22.44
C GLU A 57 2.81 3.38 -21.52
N ASN A 58 3.95 3.87 -22.01
CA ASN A 58 4.94 4.56 -21.18
C ASN A 58 4.70 6.08 -21.07
N GLU A 59 3.85 6.65 -21.94
CA GLU A 59 3.62 8.09 -22.07
C GLU A 59 2.14 8.45 -21.88
N LEU A 60 1.46 7.76 -20.96
CA LEU A 60 0.02 7.91 -20.70
C LEU A 60 -0.38 9.36 -20.35
N ASN A 61 0.56 10.16 -19.84
CA ASN A 61 0.35 11.57 -19.54
C ASN A 61 0.11 12.47 -20.77
N LYS A 62 0.50 12.03 -21.98
CA LYS A 62 0.25 12.80 -23.21
C LYS A 62 -1.24 12.89 -23.53
N GLU A 63 -1.97 11.83 -23.23
CA GLU A 63 -3.43 11.77 -23.37
C GLU A 63 -4.13 12.22 -22.09
N TYR A 64 -3.57 11.88 -20.93
CA TYR A 64 -4.13 12.18 -19.61
C TYR A 64 -3.12 12.99 -18.76
N PRO A 65 -3.03 14.33 -18.93
CA PRO A 65 -2.07 15.17 -18.20
C PRO A 65 -2.19 15.08 -16.68
N SER A 66 -3.34 14.66 -16.16
CA SER A 66 -3.59 14.37 -14.75
C SER A 66 -3.81 12.87 -14.56
N ILE A 67 -3.18 12.28 -13.54
CA ILE A 67 -3.36 10.86 -13.21
C ILE A 67 -4.81 10.53 -12.81
N TYR A 68 -5.54 11.53 -12.31
CA TYR A 68 -6.94 11.39 -11.90
C TYR A 68 -7.89 11.29 -13.09
N ASP A 69 -7.47 11.69 -14.29
CA ASP A 69 -8.28 11.65 -15.50
C ASP A 69 -8.14 10.32 -16.25
N VAL A 70 -7.13 9.51 -15.90
CA VAL A 70 -6.91 8.18 -16.48
C VAL A 70 -8.18 7.32 -16.33
N PRO A 71 -8.64 6.65 -17.40
CA PRO A 71 -9.83 5.81 -17.35
C PRO A 71 -9.56 4.50 -16.59
N PRO A 72 -10.62 3.81 -16.13
CA PRO A 72 -10.48 2.52 -15.46
C PRO A 72 -9.71 1.50 -16.28
N GLY A 73 -8.89 0.71 -15.61
CA GLY A 73 -8.04 -0.30 -16.25
C GLY A 73 -6.75 -0.53 -15.48
N PHE A 74 -5.93 -1.44 -16.01
CA PHE A 74 -4.59 -1.72 -15.54
C PHE A 74 -3.58 -1.27 -16.60
N TYR A 75 -2.56 -0.52 -16.19
CA TYR A 75 -1.54 0.05 -17.07
C TYR A 75 -0.13 -0.24 -16.57
N ALA A 76 0.75 -0.67 -17.46
CA ALA A 76 2.17 -0.88 -17.21
C ALA A 76 2.94 0.31 -17.82
N THR A 77 3.10 1.37 -17.03
CA THR A 77 3.56 2.68 -17.48
C THR A 77 4.81 3.14 -16.73
N THR A 78 5.16 4.41 -16.87
CA THR A 78 6.20 5.07 -16.07
C THR A 78 5.62 6.28 -15.33
N ASN A 79 6.27 6.74 -14.28
CA ASN A 79 5.82 7.91 -13.53
C ASN A 79 6.05 9.20 -14.32
N GLN A 80 5.01 9.60 -15.05
CA GLN A 80 4.99 10.80 -15.89
C GLN A 80 4.30 12.00 -15.23
N TRP A 81 3.78 11.83 -14.01
CA TRP A 81 3.08 12.86 -13.21
C TRP A 81 3.90 13.29 -11.98
N TYR A 82 5.22 13.02 -12.00
CA TYR A 82 6.13 13.51 -10.98
C TYR A 82 6.30 15.03 -11.08
N ASP A 83 6.57 15.52 -12.29
CA ASP A 83 6.94 16.92 -12.53
C ASP A 83 5.78 17.90 -12.36
N ASN A 84 4.53 17.42 -12.45
CA ASN A 84 3.33 18.20 -12.13
C ASN A 84 2.87 18.06 -10.66
N GLY A 85 3.64 17.33 -9.84
CA GLY A 85 3.43 17.22 -8.39
C GLY A 85 2.35 16.23 -7.94
N GLN A 86 1.77 15.43 -8.83
CA GLN A 86 0.68 14.51 -8.46
C GLN A 86 1.17 13.16 -7.93
N VAL A 87 2.30 12.65 -8.44
CA VAL A 87 2.88 11.35 -8.07
C VAL A 87 4.34 11.55 -7.67
N THR A 88 4.57 12.01 -6.45
CA THR A 88 5.90 12.50 -5.97
C THR A 88 6.64 11.51 -5.08
N MET A 89 6.02 10.39 -4.72
CA MET A 89 6.55 9.41 -3.78
C MET A 89 7.63 8.47 -4.35
N PHE A 90 7.88 8.53 -5.66
CA PHE A 90 9.03 7.90 -6.34
C PHE A 90 9.36 8.66 -7.64
N SER A 91 10.58 8.52 -8.16
CA SER A 91 11.13 9.46 -9.16
C SER A 91 10.42 9.46 -10.52
N SER A 92 10.51 10.59 -11.23
CA SER A 92 10.11 10.73 -12.63
C SER A 92 10.68 9.62 -13.51
N GLY A 93 9.88 9.10 -14.44
CA GLY A 93 10.27 8.04 -15.38
C GLY A 93 10.39 6.62 -14.79
N SER A 94 10.16 6.44 -13.48
CA SER A 94 10.20 5.11 -12.85
C SER A 94 9.10 4.20 -13.39
N ILE A 95 9.42 2.93 -13.65
CA ILE A 95 8.43 1.93 -14.06
C ILE A 95 7.41 1.74 -12.94
N MET A 96 6.13 1.73 -13.30
CA MET A 96 5.03 1.51 -12.37
C MET A 96 3.90 0.71 -13.01
N MET A 97 3.19 -0.02 -12.17
CA MET A 97 1.89 -0.57 -12.50
C MET A 97 0.81 0.33 -11.89
N LEU A 98 -0.10 0.81 -12.72
CA LEU A 98 -1.22 1.67 -12.35
C LEU A 98 -2.51 0.88 -12.49
N GLY A 99 -3.33 0.85 -11.45
CA GLY A 99 -4.70 0.39 -11.56
C GLY A 99 -5.67 1.50 -11.19
N VAL A 100 -6.68 1.68 -12.04
CA VAL A 100 -7.77 2.63 -11.83
C VAL A 100 -9.06 1.84 -11.81
N MET A 101 -9.80 1.96 -10.72
CA MET A 101 -11.15 1.45 -10.57
C MET A 101 -12.07 2.63 -10.32
N GLN A 102 -13.24 2.66 -10.96
CA GLN A 102 -14.22 3.72 -10.73
C GLN A 102 -15.62 3.13 -10.68
N GLU A 103 -16.44 3.66 -9.79
CA GLU A 103 -17.89 3.46 -9.82
C GLU A 103 -18.58 4.68 -10.46
N HIS A 104 -18.00 5.87 -10.30
CA HIS A 104 -18.42 7.12 -10.92
C HIS A 104 -17.17 7.97 -11.24
N ASN A 105 -17.27 8.94 -12.16
CA ASN A 105 -16.12 9.78 -12.55
C ASN A 105 -15.48 10.51 -11.36
N GLU A 106 -16.27 10.84 -10.35
CA GLU A 106 -15.83 11.52 -9.12
C GLU A 106 -15.44 10.56 -7.99
N ARG A 107 -15.58 9.24 -8.19
CA ARG A 107 -15.35 8.19 -7.19
C ARG A 107 -14.43 7.13 -7.76
N LYS A 108 -13.12 7.42 -7.72
CA LYS A 108 -12.06 6.55 -8.22
C LYS A 108 -11.22 6.00 -7.07
N LEU A 109 -10.82 4.74 -7.20
CA LEU A 109 -9.72 4.13 -6.47
C LEU A 109 -8.55 3.99 -7.44
N ILE A 110 -7.45 4.66 -7.14
CA ILE A 110 -6.23 4.60 -7.91
C ILE A 110 -5.19 3.92 -7.05
N TRP A 111 -4.53 2.90 -7.57
CA TRP A 111 -3.40 2.28 -6.90
C TRP A 111 -2.21 2.18 -7.83
N ILE A 112 -1.02 2.31 -7.25
CA ILE A 112 0.25 2.28 -7.96
C ILE A 112 1.15 1.28 -7.26
N SER A 113 1.78 0.38 -8.02
CA SER A 113 2.93 -0.39 -7.56
C SER A 113 4.19 0.12 -8.23
N ASP A 114 5.19 0.52 -7.45
CA ASP A 114 6.50 0.92 -8.01
C ASP A 114 7.29 -0.34 -8.40
N GLY A 115 7.79 -0.38 -9.64
CA GLY A 115 8.36 -1.61 -10.19
C GLY A 115 9.62 -2.10 -9.47
N TYR A 116 10.43 -1.17 -8.94
CA TYR A 116 11.70 -1.49 -8.29
C TYR A 116 11.60 -1.70 -6.78
N GLY A 117 10.64 -1.05 -6.12
CA GLY A 117 10.47 -1.08 -4.67
C GLY A 117 9.43 -2.09 -4.19
N GLY A 118 8.49 -2.49 -5.05
CA GLY A 118 7.35 -3.31 -4.67
C GLY A 118 6.41 -2.65 -3.65
N ASN A 119 6.57 -1.34 -3.43
CA ASN A 119 5.68 -0.51 -2.63
C ASN A 119 4.36 -0.34 -3.37
N ILE A 120 3.27 -0.33 -2.61
CA ILE A 120 1.93 -0.06 -3.14
C ILE A 120 1.46 1.26 -2.56
N TYR A 121 0.94 2.14 -3.41
CA TYR A 121 0.35 3.41 -3.05
C TYR A 121 -1.10 3.45 -3.48
N ILE A 122 -1.97 4.07 -2.68
CA ILE A 122 -3.39 4.22 -2.97
C ILE A 122 -3.79 5.70 -2.87
N ALA A 123 -4.54 6.18 -3.84
CA ALA A 123 -5.32 7.41 -3.78
C ALA A 123 -6.80 7.09 -3.98
N ARG A 124 -7.67 7.88 -3.36
CA ARG A 124 -9.13 7.80 -3.55
C ARG A 124 -9.67 9.19 -3.81
N THR A 125 -10.54 9.29 -4.80
CA THR A 125 -11.34 10.51 -5.05
C THR A 125 -12.78 10.26 -4.62
N HIS A 126 -13.45 11.29 -4.10
CA HIS A 126 -14.87 11.19 -3.75
C HIS A 126 -15.57 12.56 -3.80
N GLY A 127 -16.21 12.85 -4.93
CA GLY A 127 -16.88 14.14 -5.16
C GLY A 127 -15.89 15.30 -5.35
N ALA A 128 -16.41 16.51 -5.55
CA ALA A 128 -15.59 17.72 -5.74
C ALA A 128 -14.70 18.06 -4.52
N ASP A 129 -15.14 17.73 -3.32
CA ASP A 129 -14.44 18.08 -2.07
C ASP A 129 -13.63 16.92 -1.46
N ASN A 130 -13.46 15.79 -2.18
CA ASN A 130 -12.85 14.53 -1.69
C ASN A 130 -13.54 13.87 -0.47
N GLY A 131 -14.58 14.49 0.10
CA GLY A 131 -15.36 13.97 1.22
C GLY A 131 -14.49 13.61 2.42
N TYR A 132 -14.54 12.34 2.83
CA TYR A 132 -13.73 11.81 3.95
C TYR A 132 -12.34 11.31 3.54
N ASN A 133 -12.00 11.35 2.26
CA ASN A 133 -10.68 10.91 1.78
C ASN A 133 -9.68 12.06 1.87
N SER A 134 -8.67 11.93 2.73
CA SER A 134 -7.51 12.83 2.68
C SER A 134 -6.83 12.76 1.30
N PRO A 135 -6.41 13.90 0.74
CA PRO A 135 -5.95 14.02 -0.64
C PRO A 135 -4.62 13.31 -0.90
N GLY A 136 -4.38 12.98 -2.17
CA GLY A 136 -3.12 12.41 -2.64
C GLY A 136 -2.96 10.92 -2.39
N PHE A 137 -1.77 10.43 -2.68
CA PHE A 137 -1.42 9.02 -2.55
C PHE A 137 -0.85 8.68 -1.18
N ARG A 138 -1.18 7.49 -0.69
CA ARG A 138 -0.70 6.96 0.58
C ARG A 138 -0.03 5.62 0.37
N LYS A 139 1.11 5.41 1.02
CA LYS A 139 1.78 4.11 1.00
C LYS A 139 0.97 3.10 1.82
N MET A 140 0.68 1.94 1.24
CA MET A 140 0.22 0.78 1.98
C MET A 140 1.41 0.18 2.72
N LEU A 141 1.28 0.09 4.04
CA LEU A 141 2.25 -0.61 4.89
C LEU A 141 1.69 -1.97 5.27
N THR A 142 2.55 -2.99 5.19
CA THR A 142 2.28 -4.33 5.68
C THR A 142 3.08 -4.57 6.95
N THR A 143 2.50 -5.32 7.89
CA THR A 143 3.19 -5.70 9.11
C THR A 143 3.23 -7.21 9.25
N PHE A 144 4.30 -7.72 9.85
CA PHE A 144 4.45 -9.13 10.17
C PHE A 144 4.95 -9.29 11.60
N THR A 145 4.26 -10.10 12.41
CA THR A 145 4.69 -10.36 13.79
C THR A 145 5.97 -11.17 13.82
N LEU A 146 7.09 -10.52 14.15
CA LEU A 146 8.41 -11.13 14.26
C LEU A 146 8.66 -11.75 15.62
N PHE A 147 8.10 -11.15 16.67
CA PHE A 147 8.19 -11.64 18.03
C PHE A 147 6.89 -11.33 18.77
N GLU A 148 6.48 -12.25 19.65
CA GLU A 148 5.35 -12.09 20.56
C GLU A 148 5.66 -12.88 21.83
N GLY A 149 5.48 -12.25 23.00
CA GLY A 149 5.90 -12.77 24.30
C GLY A 149 6.53 -11.67 25.14
N GLU A 150 6.98 -11.98 26.36
CA GLU A 150 7.51 -10.95 27.27
C GLU A 150 9.03 -11.02 27.38
N LYS A 151 9.71 -9.91 27.07
CA LYS A 151 11.15 -9.73 27.25
C LYS A 151 11.44 -8.37 27.86
N SER A 152 12.30 -8.34 28.87
CA SER A 152 12.67 -7.12 29.57
C SER A 152 14.09 -7.21 30.12
N GLY A 153 14.63 -6.06 30.51
CA GLY A 153 15.92 -5.95 31.15
C GLY A 153 17.10 -5.96 30.18
N LYS A 154 18.18 -5.30 30.60
CA LYS A 154 19.45 -5.22 29.87
C LYS A 154 20.05 -6.62 29.66
N ASP A 155 20.71 -6.78 28.52
CA ASP A 155 21.39 -8.00 28.04
C ASP A 155 20.47 -9.19 27.73
N THR A 156 19.15 -9.03 27.89
CA THR A 156 18.15 -9.99 27.42
C THR A 156 18.13 -10.07 25.89
N THR A 157 18.10 -11.28 25.36
CA THR A 157 18.01 -11.54 23.91
C THR A 157 16.57 -11.85 23.48
N ILE A 158 16.28 -11.46 22.24
CA ILE A 158 14.98 -11.60 21.58
C ILE A 158 15.21 -12.22 20.21
N ASP A 159 14.68 -13.43 20.02
CA ASP A 159 14.70 -14.14 18.75
C ASP A 159 13.48 -13.75 17.90
N LEU A 160 13.73 -13.47 16.63
CA LEU A 160 12.73 -13.09 15.63
C LEU A 160 12.40 -14.29 14.74
N LYS A 161 11.13 -14.37 14.32
CA LYS A 161 10.61 -15.41 13.42
C LYS A 161 11.11 -15.28 11.98
N ASP A 162 11.52 -14.08 11.56
CA ASP A 162 12.04 -13.79 10.23
C ASP A 162 13.16 -12.73 10.28
N SER A 163 13.89 -12.60 9.18
CA SER A 163 15.02 -11.68 9.01
C SER A 163 14.56 -10.23 8.89
N MET A 164 15.17 -9.34 9.67
CA MET A 164 14.93 -7.89 9.55
C MET A 164 15.27 -7.31 8.18
N LYS A 165 16.05 -8.00 7.33
CA LYS A 165 16.37 -7.53 5.98
C LYS A 165 15.14 -7.38 5.08
N HIS A 166 14.04 -8.06 5.39
CA HIS A 166 12.82 -7.99 4.59
C HIS A 166 11.98 -6.73 4.86
N TYR A 167 12.27 -6.01 5.95
CA TYR A 167 11.46 -4.91 6.48
C TYR A 167 12.20 -3.58 6.44
N THR A 168 11.49 -2.47 6.31
CA THR A 168 12.05 -1.11 6.29
C THR A 168 12.14 -0.49 7.68
N SER A 169 11.25 -0.89 8.59
CA SER A 169 11.22 -0.46 9.98
C SER A 169 10.66 -1.59 10.85
N MET A 170 10.66 -1.37 12.16
CA MET A 170 10.03 -2.27 13.13
C MET A 170 9.13 -1.49 14.08
N ARG A 171 8.01 -2.08 14.47
CA ARG A 171 7.14 -1.61 15.55
C ARG A 171 7.40 -2.43 16.79
N ILE A 172 7.71 -1.76 17.88
CA ILE A 172 8.00 -2.36 19.18
C ILE A 172 6.85 -1.98 20.11
N HIS A 173 6.16 -3.01 20.61
CA HIS A 173 5.06 -2.87 21.54
C HIS A 173 5.61 -3.00 22.96
N ILE A 174 5.33 -1.99 23.79
CA ILE A 174 5.83 -1.90 25.16
C ILE A 174 4.64 -2.00 26.12
N ALA A 175 4.75 -2.83 27.15
CA ALA A 175 3.76 -2.93 28.21
C ALA A 175 3.84 -1.73 29.17
N GLY A 176 2.68 -1.21 29.57
CA GLY A 176 2.54 -0.06 30.48
C GLY A 176 1.80 1.12 29.83
N TRP A 177 1.21 2.00 30.66
CA TRP A 177 0.61 3.29 30.29
C TRP A 177 -0.22 3.30 28.98
N GLY A 178 -1.11 2.31 28.82
CA GLY A 178 -2.03 2.23 27.67
C GLY A 178 -1.58 1.39 26.48
N GLY A 179 -0.42 0.70 26.55
CA GLY A 179 0.03 -0.19 25.47
C GLY A 179 0.62 0.58 24.30
N GLN A 180 1.80 1.15 24.53
CA GLN A 180 2.45 2.04 23.58
C GLN A 180 3.14 1.26 22.45
N VAL A 181 3.06 1.79 21.24
CA VAL A 181 3.71 1.22 20.05
C VAL A 181 4.65 2.26 19.48
N TYR A 182 5.93 1.90 19.35
CA TYR A 182 6.96 2.76 18.80
C TYR A 182 7.50 2.18 17.51
N GLU A 183 7.55 2.98 16.45
CA GLU A 183 8.19 2.60 15.20
C GLU A 183 9.63 3.11 15.16
N ALA A 184 10.57 2.20 14.93
CA ALA A 184 11.98 2.51 14.78
C ALA A 184 12.48 2.04 13.40
N ASN A 185 13.35 2.84 12.79
CA ASN A 185 13.97 2.49 11.51
C ASN A 185 14.77 1.19 11.63
N ASN A 186 14.87 0.47 10.52
CA ASN A 186 15.62 -0.77 10.44
C ASN A 186 17.15 -0.52 10.43
N VAL A 187 17.69 -0.13 11.57
CA VAL A 187 19.13 0.10 11.77
C VAL A 187 19.73 -0.96 12.70
N THR A 188 21.06 -0.99 12.80
CA THR A 188 21.79 -1.94 13.66
C THR A 188 21.52 -1.74 15.14
N ALA A 189 21.21 -0.51 15.57
CA ALA A 189 20.97 -0.18 16.96
C ALA A 189 19.80 0.81 17.13
N PRO A 190 18.54 0.37 16.94
CA PRO A 190 17.40 1.26 17.11
C PRO A 190 17.26 1.66 18.58
N VAL A 191 16.94 2.94 18.78
CA VAL A 191 16.72 3.53 20.11
C VAL A 191 15.30 4.08 20.14
N ILE A 192 14.56 3.72 21.18
CA ILE A 192 13.25 4.26 21.51
C ILE A 192 13.41 5.08 22.77
N MET A 193 12.95 6.33 22.71
CA MET A 193 12.88 7.22 23.85
C MET A 193 11.47 7.76 23.94
N PHE A 194 10.91 7.74 25.14
CA PHE A 194 9.58 8.29 25.37
C PHE A 194 9.45 8.83 26.78
N THR A 195 8.44 9.66 26.96
CA THR A 195 8.17 10.31 28.23
C THR A 195 6.68 10.20 28.51
N ASN A 196 6.34 9.82 29.73
CA ASN A 196 4.98 9.85 30.25
C ASN A 196 4.88 10.95 31.31
N LEU A 197 3.79 11.71 31.27
CA LEU A 197 3.43 12.65 32.33
C LEU A 197 2.49 11.96 33.30
N TYR A 198 2.65 12.22 34.60
CA TYR A 198 1.71 11.74 35.60
C TYR A 198 0.40 12.53 35.54
N ASP A 199 -0.72 11.82 35.60
CA ASP A 199 -2.07 12.39 35.45
C ASP A 199 -2.51 13.19 36.69
N ASP A 200 -2.06 12.78 37.88
CA ASP A 200 -2.62 13.23 39.16
C ASP A 200 -1.60 13.91 40.11
N ALA A 201 -0.34 13.49 40.11
CA ALA A 201 0.64 13.93 41.12
C ALA A 201 1.61 15.03 40.65
N GLY A 202 1.57 15.42 39.37
CA GLY A 202 2.58 16.27 38.74
C GLY A 202 3.95 15.59 38.67
N GLY A 203 4.53 15.46 37.47
CA GLY A 203 5.81 14.80 37.27
C GLY A 203 5.90 14.13 35.92
N MET A 204 7.07 13.54 35.64
CA MET A 204 7.34 12.85 34.38
C MET A 204 8.24 11.63 34.59
N GLU A 205 8.02 10.61 33.78
CA GLU A 205 8.93 9.46 33.63
C GLU A 205 9.46 9.45 32.21
N MET A 206 10.78 9.40 32.08
CA MET A 206 11.52 9.27 30.85
C MET A 206 12.02 7.83 30.74
N TYR A 207 11.93 7.28 29.54
CA TYR A 207 12.28 5.91 29.23
C TYR A 207 13.26 5.89 28.07
N GLU A 208 14.29 5.05 28.18
CA GLU A 208 15.25 4.78 27.11
C GLU A 208 15.40 3.27 26.91
N LEU A 209 15.03 2.80 25.72
CA LEU A 209 15.20 1.41 25.29
C LEU A 209 16.07 1.39 24.03
N LYS A 210 17.22 0.70 24.10
CA LYS A 210 18.10 0.48 22.96
C LYS A 210 18.18 -1.00 22.66
N LEU A 211 17.89 -1.37 21.42
CA LEU A 211 18.19 -2.72 20.92
C LEU A 211 19.50 -2.69 20.14
N GLU A 212 20.21 -3.81 20.12
CA GLU A 212 21.39 -4.04 19.31
C GLU A 212 21.17 -5.31 18.49
N ARG A 213 21.33 -5.20 17.17
CA ARG A 213 21.22 -6.35 16.27
C ARG A 213 22.43 -7.25 16.47
N VAL A 214 22.19 -8.47 16.94
CA VAL A 214 23.21 -9.52 17.06
C VAL A 214 23.31 -10.29 15.74
N THR A 215 22.16 -10.63 15.16
CA THR A 215 22.01 -11.19 13.81
C THR A 215 20.74 -10.64 13.17
N ASP A 216 20.50 -10.87 11.89
CA ASP A 216 19.26 -10.37 11.25
C ASP A 216 17.97 -10.95 11.87
N THR A 217 18.06 -12.04 12.63
CA THR A 217 16.93 -12.69 13.33
C THR A 217 17.05 -12.61 14.86
N ARG A 218 17.97 -11.81 15.41
CA ARG A 218 18.17 -11.70 16.86
C ARG A 218 18.59 -10.31 17.29
N TYR A 219 17.89 -9.78 18.29
CA TYR A 219 18.27 -8.55 19.00
C TYR A 219 18.65 -8.84 20.44
N LYS A 220 19.45 -7.94 21.02
CA LYS A 220 19.75 -7.85 22.45
C LYS A 220 19.29 -6.49 22.96
N ILE A 221 18.68 -6.45 24.14
CA ILE A 221 18.38 -5.20 24.84
C ILE A 221 19.69 -4.64 25.38
N ALA A 222 20.29 -3.68 24.69
CA ALA A 222 21.57 -3.08 25.07
C ALA A 222 21.42 -2.02 26.17
N ARG A 223 20.26 -1.36 26.24
CA ARG A 223 19.91 -0.42 27.30
C ARG A 223 18.41 -0.47 27.58
N SER A 224 18.04 -0.41 28.85
CA SER A 224 16.66 -0.33 29.35
C SER A 224 16.68 0.52 30.61
N ALA A 225 16.58 1.84 30.46
CA ALA A 225 16.68 2.78 31.57
C ALA A 225 15.40 3.59 31.75
N THR A 226 15.11 3.96 32.99
CA THR A 226 14.10 4.96 33.34
C THR A 226 14.71 6.05 34.20
N ALA A 227 14.19 7.25 34.04
CA ALA A 227 14.43 8.36 34.93
C ALA A 227 13.12 9.07 35.23
N ALA A 228 12.85 9.37 36.50
CA ALA A 228 11.62 10.02 36.93
C ALA A 228 11.95 11.35 37.63
N ILE A 229 11.12 12.36 37.37
CA ILE A 229 11.10 13.62 38.11
C ILE A 229 9.70 13.77 38.71
N THR A 230 9.61 13.82 40.03
CA THR A 230 8.34 14.00 40.74
C THR A 230 8.02 15.48 40.96
N SER A 231 6.80 15.79 41.38
CA SER A 231 6.38 17.15 41.76
C SER A 231 7.21 17.78 42.88
N ALA A 232 7.86 16.96 43.72
CA ALA A 232 8.83 17.41 44.72
C ALA A 232 10.23 17.69 44.14
N MET A 233 10.41 17.64 42.82
CA MET A 233 11.69 17.73 42.10
C MET A 233 12.72 16.65 42.49
N ASN A 234 12.25 15.50 42.99
CA ASN A 234 13.14 14.38 43.26
C ASN A 234 13.46 13.66 41.95
N TYR A 235 14.76 13.48 41.70
CA TYR A 235 15.28 12.70 40.58
C TYR A 235 15.55 11.26 41.02
N HIS A 236 14.98 10.30 40.30
CA HIS A 236 15.27 8.87 40.46
C HIS A 236 15.64 8.28 39.11
N GLN A 237 16.63 7.39 39.08
CA GLN A 237 17.07 6.71 37.87
C GLN A 237 17.25 5.21 38.15
N ASP A 238 16.76 4.40 37.23
CA ASP A 238 17.02 2.97 37.18
C ASP A 238 17.63 2.63 35.81
N GLU A 239 18.88 2.16 35.80
CA GLU A 239 19.60 1.80 34.57
C GLU A 239 19.20 0.41 34.02
N ASN A 240 18.33 -0.32 34.73
CA ASN A 240 17.77 -1.60 34.32
C ASN A 240 16.27 -1.69 34.64
N ALA A 241 15.52 -0.68 34.20
CA ALA A 241 14.11 -0.44 34.54
C ALA A 241 13.09 -1.50 34.09
N GLY A 242 13.54 -2.66 33.58
CA GLY A 242 12.65 -3.75 33.22
C GLY A 242 11.59 -3.39 32.16
N ILE A 243 11.88 -2.45 31.26
CA ILE A 243 10.97 -2.06 30.17
C ILE A 243 10.59 -3.31 29.39
N LYS A 244 9.30 -3.66 29.42
CA LYS A 244 8.81 -4.93 28.90
C LYS A 244 8.33 -4.78 27.46
N ILE A 245 9.04 -5.43 26.55
CA ILE A 245 8.64 -5.62 25.16
C ILE A 245 7.69 -6.81 25.09
N THR A 246 6.52 -6.63 24.48
CA THR A 246 5.47 -7.66 24.35
C THR A 246 5.33 -8.20 22.93
N LYS A 247 5.70 -7.39 21.94
CA LYS A 247 5.60 -7.74 20.51
C LYS A 247 6.60 -6.92 19.70
N ILE A 248 7.17 -7.53 18.66
CA ILE A 248 7.90 -6.82 17.61
C ILE A 248 7.27 -7.18 16.27
N GLU A 249 6.93 -6.19 15.48
CA GLU A 249 6.43 -6.35 14.11
C GLU A 249 7.43 -5.75 13.13
N GLY A 250 7.75 -6.47 12.06
CA GLY A 250 8.45 -5.90 10.90
C GLY A 250 7.45 -5.15 10.03
N VAL A 251 7.83 -3.96 9.56
CA VAL A 251 7.00 -3.09 8.70
C VAL A 251 7.63 -2.96 7.32
N LYS A 252 6.83 -3.04 6.26
CA LYS A 252 7.25 -2.83 4.87
C LYS A 252 6.24 -1.99 4.09
#